data_AF-A0AAW1JYK8-F1
#
_entry.id   AF-A0AAW1JYK8-F1
#
_cell.length_a   1.000
_cell.length_b   1.000
_cell.length_c   1.000
_cell.angle_alpha   90.00
_cell.angle_beta   90.00
_cell.angle_gamma   90.00
#
_symmetry.space_group_name_H-M   'P 1'
#
loop_
_entity.id
_entity.type
_entity.pdbx_description
1 polymer ?
#
loop_
_entity_poly.entity_id
_entity_poly.type
_entity_poly.pdbx_seq_one_letter_code
_entity_poly.pdbx_strand_id
1 'polypeptide(L)'
;MYVCSCCNSETDKLKLITCFSCKLTYNHTCVGISGADLRILSSKSNTGISWACGKCRDGSGDTLSELKMMVANLIQEVGELKKQLEVSKPTPIPPQNFEELIQEVEDY
;
A
#
# COMPACT_ATOMS: atom_id res chain seq x y z
N MET A 1 35.41 -11.50 14.65
CA MET A 1 35.39 -11.10 13.24
C MET A 1 33.93 -10.92 12.82
N TYR A 2 33.59 -9.95 11.96
CA TYR A 2 32.21 -9.72 11.52
C TYR A 2 32.11 -9.85 10.00
N VAL A 3 31.02 -10.46 9.52
CA VAL A 3 30.82 -10.77 8.10
C VAL A 3 29.86 -9.78 7.45
N CYS A 4 30.25 -9.24 6.30
CA CYS A 4 29.40 -8.38 5.49
C CYS A 4 28.30 -9.18 4.78
N SER A 5 27.03 -8.80 4.96
CA SER A 5 25.88 -9.47 4.32
C SER A 5 25.76 -9.23 2.81
N CYS A 6 26.63 -8.41 2.22
CA CYS A 6 26.67 -8.15 0.78
C CYS A 6 27.80 -8.92 0.07
N CYS A 7 29.02 -8.90 0.59
CA CYS A 7 30.19 -9.52 -0.05
C CYS A 7 30.69 -10.77 0.68
N ASN A 8 30.07 -11.14 1.80
CA ASN A 8 30.43 -12.27 2.66
C ASN A 8 31.89 -12.29 3.15
N SER A 9 32.57 -11.15 3.07
CA SER A 9 33.94 -10.99 3.54
C SER A 9 33.97 -10.51 4.99
N GLU A 10 35.00 -10.95 5.70
CA GLU A 10 35.27 -10.54 7.06
C GLU A 10 35.87 -9.12 7.13
N THR A 11 35.46 -8.34 8.12
CA THR A 11 35.99 -6.98 8.31
C THR A 11 35.89 -6.52 9.77
N ASP A 12 36.52 -5.38 10.06
CA ASP A 12 36.49 -4.73 11.36
C ASP A 12 35.09 -4.19 11.67
N LYS A 13 34.69 -4.25 12.94
CA LYS A 13 33.43 -3.69 13.42
C LYS A 13 33.26 -2.20 13.08
N LEU A 14 34.37 -1.45 13.03
CA LEU A 14 34.40 -0.02 12.74
C LEU A 14 34.10 0.31 11.27
N LYS A 15 34.14 -0.67 10.36
CA LYS A 15 33.83 -0.51 8.93
C LYS A 15 32.41 -0.98 8.60
N LEU A 16 31.64 -1.36 9.62
CA LEU A 16 30.34 -1.98 9.48
C LEU A 16 29.22 -1.05 9.91
N ILE A 17 28.11 -1.13 9.19
CA ILE A 17 26.83 -0.51 9.55
C ILE A 17 25.74 -1.58 9.66
N THR A 18 24.86 -1.43 10.64
CA THR A 18 23.73 -2.35 10.85
C THR A 18 22.45 -1.69 10.36
N CYS A 19 21.70 -2.40 9.52
CA CYS A 19 20.38 -1.96 9.10
C CYS A 19 19.43 -1.91 10.30
N PHE A 20 18.75 -0.78 10.48
CA PHE A 20 17.78 -0.62 11.55
C PHE A 20 16.62 -1.64 11.46
N SER A 21 16.13 -1.91 10.26
CA SER A 21 14.98 -2.81 10.04
C SER A 21 15.34 -4.29 10.13
N CYS A 22 16.21 -4.82 9.26
CA CYS A 22 16.51 -6.27 9.20
C CYS A 22 17.67 -6.73 10.09
N LYS A 23 18.35 -5.81 10.79
CA LYS A 23 19.52 -6.08 11.66
C LYS A 23 20.73 -6.72 10.98
N LEU A 24 20.71 -6.89 9.66
CA LEU A 24 21.87 -7.33 8.88
C LEU A 24 22.96 -6.25 8.88
N THR A 25 24.21 -6.71 8.83
CA THR A 25 25.40 -5.86 8.89
C THR A 25 26.11 -5.81 7.54
N TYR A 26 26.58 -4.63 7.15
CA TYR A 26 27.18 -4.37 5.84
C TYR A 26 28.47 -3.56 5.97
N ASN A 27 29.46 -3.84 5.13
CA ASN A 27 30.61 -2.95 4.99
C ASN A 27 30.13 -1.64 4.37
N HIS A 28 30.51 -0.51 4.97
CA HIS A 28 30.11 0.83 4.52
C HIS A 28 30.38 1.07 3.03
N THR A 29 31.45 0.53 2.46
CA THR A 29 31.78 0.66 1.02
C THR A 29 30.85 -0.15 0.13
N CYS A 30 30.38 -1.32 0.59
CA CYS A 30 29.43 -2.15 -0.16
C CYS A 30 28.06 -1.47 -0.31
N VAL A 31 27.73 -0.52 0.57
CA VAL A 31 26.45 0.22 0.57
C VAL A 31 26.65 1.71 0.25
N GLY A 32 27.83 2.10 -0.21
CA GLY A 32 28.12 3.47 -0.68
C GLY A 32 28.12 4.53 0.41
N ILE A 33 28.34 4.16 1.68
CA ILE A 33 28.40 5.09 2.82
C ILE A 33 29.85 5.48 3.06
N SER A 34 30.12 6.79 3.18
CA SER A 34 31.45 7.27 3.50
C SER A 34 31.85 6.94 4.95
N GLY A 35 33.15 6.87 5.23
CA GLY A 35 33.63 6.68 6.61
C GLY A 35 33.22 7.80 7.57
N ALA A 36 33.01 9.03 7.08
CA ALA A 36 32.53 10.15 7.88
C ALA A 36 31.05 9.98 8.25
N ASP A 37 30.21 9.64 7.28
CA ASP A 37 28.78 9.37 7.50
C ASP A 37 28.58 8.18 8.43
N LEU A 38 29.43 7.15 8.30
CA LEU A 38 29.41 6.01 9.21
C LEU A 38 29.61 6.42 10.67
N ARG A 39 30.53 7.37 10.95
CA ARG A 39 30.76 7.87 12.32
C ARG A 39 29.53 8.60 12.86
N ILE A 40 28.85 9.37 12.02
CA ILE A 40 27.61 10.06 12.38
C ILE A 40 26.51 9.05 12.70
N LEU A 41 26.32 8.05 11.83
CA LEU A 41 25.29 7.01 11.95
C LEU A 41 25.56 6.01 13.08
N SER A 42 26.82 5.80 13.46
CA SER A 42 27.20 4.91 14.57
C SER A 42 27.31 5.63 15.91
N SER A 43 27.32 6.97 15.91
CA SER A 43 27.30 7.76 17.14
C SER A 43 25.96 7.56 17.85
N LYS A 44 26.02 7.10 19.11
CA LYS A 44 24.85 6.95 19.99
C LYS A 44 24.24 8.29 20.41
N SER A 45 24.78 9.43 19.96
CA SER A 45 24.22 10.75 20.25
C SER A 45 22.90 10.91 19.49
N ASN A 46 21.79 11.06 20.23
CA ASN A 46 20.39 11.45 19.93
C ASN A 46 20.03 12.24 18.64
N THR A 47 20.67 12.01 17.49
CA THR A 47 20.30 12.67 16.22
C THR A 47 19.01 12.10 15.65
N GLY A 48 18.55 10.92 16.12
CA GLY A 48 17.39 10.21 15.60
C GLY A 48 17.61 9.59 14.22
N ILE A 49 18.83 9.69 13.67
CA ILE A 49 19.15 9.22 12.32
C ILE A 49 19.48 7.73 12.38
N SER A 50 18.68 6.91 11.69
CA SER A 50 18.89 5.47 11.55
C SER A 50 19.05 5.09 10.09
N TRP A 51 20.04 4.24 9.79
CA TRP A 51 20.26 3.76 8.43
C TRP A 51 19.46 2.48 8.15
N ALA A 52 18.89 2.39 6.95
CA ALA A 52 18.23 1.19 6.43
C ALA A 52 18.89 0.77 5.11
N CYS A 53 19.04 -0.55 4.90
CA CYS A 53 19.60 -1.07 3.66
C CYS A 53 18.63 -0.90 2.49
N GLY A 54 19.15 -0.98 1.26
CA GLY A 54 18.33 -0.81 0.04
C GLY A 54 17.10 -1.72 0.03
N LYS A 55 17.26 -3.01 0.35
CA LYS A 55 16.13 -3.96 0.43
C LYS A 55 15.04 -3.53 1.43
N CYS A 56 15.41 -2.93 2.56
CA CYS A 56 14.44 -2.49 3.55
C CYS A 56 13.83 -1.11 3.23
N ARG A 57 14.58 -0.24 2.54
CA ARG A 57 14.08 1.04 2.04
C ARG A 57 13.16 0.85 0.83
N ASP A 58 13.46 -0.11 -0.02
CA ASP A 58 12.71 -0.42 -1.23
C ASP A 58 11.57 -1.43 -0.92
N GLY A 59 11.73 -2.26 0.12
CA GLY A 59 10.71 -3.17 0.64
C GLY A 59 9.53 -2.48 1.34
N SER A 60 9.61 -1.17 1.58
CA SER A 60 8.45 -0.33 1.88
C SER A 60 7.66 0.09 0.61
N GLY A 61 7.99 -0.44 -0.57
CA GLY A 61 7.52 0.15 -1.82
C GLY A 61 7.55 -0.74 -3.06
N ASP A 62 6.86 -1.89 -3.04
CA ASP A 62 5.92 -2.12 -4.15
C ASP A 62 4.47 -1.86 -3.71
N THR A 63 4.34 -0.92 -2.76
CA THR A 63 3.07 -0.30 -2.39
C THR A 63 2.32 0.20 -3.62
N LEU A 64 3.01 0.60 -4.68
CA LEU A 64 2.35 1.00 -5.92
C LEU A 64 1.61 -0.16 -6.58
N SER A 65 2.20 -1.35 -6.68
CA SER A 65 1.50 -2.52 -7.24
C SER A 65 0.42 -3.04 -6.30
N GLU A 66 0.66 -3.06 -4.98
CA GLU A 66 -0.36 -3.41 -3.99
C GLU A 66 -1.55 -2.43 -4.03
N LEU A 67 -1.28 -1.12 -4.08
CA LEU A 67 -2.30 -0.09 -4.22
C LEU A 67 -3.04 -0.21 -5.55
N LYS A 68 -2.35 -0.50 -6.66
CA LYS A 68 -2.99 -0.75 -7.96
C LYS A 68 -3.94 -1.94 -7.90
N MET A 69 -3.55 -3.03 -7.23
CA MET A 69 -4.44 -4.18 -7.03
C MET A 69 -5.65 -3.82 -6.16
N MET A 70 -5.45 -3.11 -5.05
CA MET A 70 -6.55 -2.65 -4.20
C MET A 70 -7.52 -1.75 -4.96
N VAL A 71 -7.01 -0.79 -5.74
CA VAL A 71 -7.82 0.11 -6.57
C VAL A 71 -8.60 -0.67 -7.63
N ALA A 72 -7.97 -1.64 -8.30
CA ALA A 72 -8.65 -2.47 -9.30
C ALA A 72 -9.82 -3.26 -8.68
N ASN A 73 -9.62 -3.86 -7.51
CA ASN A 73 -10.65 -4.60 -6.79
C ASN A 73 -11.82 -3.69 -6.37
N LEU A 74 -11.53 -2.50 -5.83
CA LEU A 74 -12.56 -1.54 -5.44
C LEU A 74 -13.37 -1.05 -6.64
N ILE A 75 -12.73 -0.80 -7.79
CA ILE A 75 -13.42 -0.41 -9.03
C ILE A 75 -14.40 -1.51 -9.46
N GLN A 76 -13.99 -2.77 -9.38
CA GLN A 76 -14.84 -3.91 -9.72
C GLN A 76 -16.07 -4.01 -8.80
N GLU A 77 -15.85 -3.90 -7.48
CA GLU A 77 -16.93 -3.97 -6.49
C GLU A 77 -17.94 -2.83 -6.67
N VAL A 78 -17.45 -1.61 -6.90
CA VAL A 78 -18.31 -0.45 -7.22
C VAL A 78 -19.10 -0.68 -8.50
N GLY A 79 -18.50 -1.30 -9.52
CA GLY A 79 -19.17 -1.65 -10.76
C GLY A 79 -20.33 -2.63 -10.55
N GLU A 80 -20.15 -3.63 -9.69
CA GLU A 80 -21.18 -4.61 -9.36
C GLU A 80 -22.33 -3.97 -8.56
N LEU A 81 -22.01 -3.19 -7.53
CA LEU A 81 -23.00 -2.47 -6.73
C LEU A 81 -23.86 -1.53 -7.58
N LYS A 82 -23.26 -0.87 -8.59
CA LYS A 82 -24.01 -0.02 -9.52
C LYS A 82 -25.02 -0.81 -10.37
N LYS A 83 -24.66 -2.00 -10.85
CA LYS A 83 -25.59 -2.86 -11.61
C LYS A 83 -26.77 -3.30 -10.74
N GLN A 84 -26.50 -3.67 -9.49
CA GLN A 84 -27.56 -4.05 -8.54
C GLN A 84 -28.50 -2.87 -8.26
N LEU A 85 -27.96 -1.65 -8.17
CA LEU A 85 -28.77 -0.45 -8.00
C LEU A 85 -29.70 -0.19 -9.20
N GLU A 86 -29.22 -0.40 -10.43
CA GLU A 86 -30.05 -0.25 -11.64
C GLU A 86 -31.19 -1.26 -11.70
N VAL A 87 -30.95 -2.51 -11.28
CA VAL A 87 -32.00 -3.55 -11.22
C VAL A 87 -33.03 -3.27 -10.12
N SER A 88 -32.61 -2.61 -9.03
CA SER A 88 -33.48 -2.27 -7.90
C SER A 88 -34.33 -1.00 -8.10
N LYS A 89 -34.11 -0.22 -9.16
CA LYS A 89 -34.90 0.99 -9.41
C LYS A 89 -36.35 0.61 -9.68
N PRO A 90 -37.33 1.14 -8.92
CA PRO A 90 -38.74 0.92 -9.20
C PRO A 90 -39.06 1.43 -10.61
N THR A 91 -39.71 0.59 -11.41
CA THR A 91 -40.25 1.01 -12.71
C THR A 91 -41.23 2.17 -12.47
N PRO A 92 -41.18 3.26 -13.26
CA PRO A 92 -42.17 4.32 -13.16
C PRO A 92 -43.56 3.71 -13.33
N ILE A 93 -44.39 3.78 -12.29
CA ILE A 93 -45.79 3.34 -12.37
C ILE A 93 -46.46 4.28 -13.38
N PRO A 94 -47.00 3.76 -14.50
CA PRO A 94 -47.75 4.58 -15.45
C PRO A 94 -48.90 5.29 -14.71
N PRO A 95 -49.22 6.55 -15.03
CA PRO A 95 -50.39 7.19 -14.45
C PRO A 95 -51.61 6.32 -14.77
N GLN A 96 -52.27 5.79 -13.73
CA GLN A 96 -53.49 5.04 -13.91
C GLN A 96 -54.57 6.01 -14.40
N ASN A 97 -55.11 5.76 -15.59
CA ASN A 97 -56.26 6.48 -16.11
C ASN A 97 -57.51 6.02 -15.34
N PHE A 98 -57.81 6.68 -14.23
CA PHE A 98 -58.93 6.36 -13.35
C PHE A 98 -60.30 6.69 -13.97
N GLU A 99 -60.34 7.40 -15.10
CA GLU A 99 -61.56 7.80 -15.79
C GLU A 99 -62.35 6.62 -16.38
N GLU A 100 -61.69 5.48 -16.65
CA GLU A 100 -62.33 4.29 -17.25
C GLU A 100 -63.01 3.39 -16.19
N LEU A 101 -62.73 3.59 -14.90
CA LEU A 101 -63.28 2.80 -13.78
C LEU A 101 -64.60 3.33 -13.22
N ILE A 102 -65.09 4.48 -13.71
CA ILE A 102 -66.30 5.14 -13.17
C ILE A 102 -67.58 4.72 -13.91
N GLN A 103 -67.49 4.01 -15.05
CA GLN A 103 -68.68 3.69 -15.86
C GLN A 103 -69.42 2.37 -15.55
N GLU A 104 -68.99 1.55 -14.59
CA GLU A 104 -69.69 0.29 -14.26
C GLU A 104 -70.59 0.34 -13.00
N VAL A 105 -70.81 1.52 -12.40
CA VAL A 105 -71.64 1.63 -11.17
C VAL A 105 -73.00 2.32 -11.41
N GLU A 106 -73.34 2.73 -12.63
CA GLU A 106 -74.62 3.44 -12.90
C GLU A 106 -75.75 2.57 -13.50
N ASP A 107 -75.59 1.26 -13.66
CA ASP A 107 -76.63 0.37 -14.24
C ASP A 107 -77.22 -0.68 -13.26
N TYR A 108 -77.34 -0.37 -11.95
CA TYR A 108 -78.14 -1.16 -11.00
C TYR A 108 -78.97 -0.29 -10.04
#